data_AF-A0A3R7DAZ3-F1
#
_entry.id   AF-A0A3R7DAZ3-F1
#
_cell.length_a   1.000
_cell.length_b   1.000
_cell.length_c   1.000
_cell.angle_alpha   90.00
_cell.angle_beta   90.00
_cell.angle_gamma   90.00
#
_symmetry.space_group_name_H-M   'P 1'
#
loop_
_entity.id
_entity.type
_entity.pdbx_description
1 polymer ?
#
loop_
_entity_poly.entity_id
_entity_poly.type
_entity_poly.pdbx_seq_one_letter_code
_entity_poly.pdbx_strand_id
1 'polypeptide(L)' 'PILPYALSFAAGAMIFVVVDDLIPEAHQSGNSKLATIGTILGFIVMMAMDVALG' A
#
# COMPACT_ATOMS: atom_id res chain seq x y z
N PRO A 1 13.91 -4.51 -23.67
CA PRO A 1 12.93 -3.78 -22.83
C PRO A 1 11.91 -4.70 -22.13
N ILE A 2 12.37 -5.78 -21.47
CA ILE A 2 11.55 -6.69 -20.64
C ILE A 2 11.55 -6.25 -19.16
N LEU A 3 12.59 -5.51 -18.74
CA LEU A 3 12.73 -4.94 -17.41
C LEU A 3 11.49 -4.16 -16.91
N PRO A 4 10.89 -3.21 -17.67
CA PRO A 4 9.73 -2.47 -17.19
C PRO A 4 8.47 -3.35 -17.04
N TYR A 5 8.33 -4.42 -17.85
CA TYR A 5 7.23 -5.37 -17.73
C TYR A 5 7.36 -6.28 -16.50
N ALA A 6 8.58 -6.68 -16.15
CA ALA A 6 8.82 -7.45 -14.93
C ALA A 6 8.61 -6.60 -13.67
N LEU A 7 9.04 -5.33 -13.69
CA LEU A 7 8.80 -4.37 -12.60
C LEU A 7 7.33 -4.06 -12.40
N SER A 8 6.55 -3.88 -13.47
CA SER A 8 5.11 -3.65 -13.37
C SER A 8 4.36 -4.88 -12.84
N PHE A 9 4.79 -6.09 -13.21
CA PHE A 9 4.26 -7.33 -12.63
C PHE A 9 4.56 -7.43 -11.13
N ALA A 10 5.79 -7.11 -10.70
CA ALA A 10 6.16 -7.09 -9.29
C ALA A 10 5.36 -6.05 -8.49
N ALA A 11 5.15 -4.86 -9.04
CA ALA A 11 4.30 -3.84 -8.44
C ALA A 11 2.84 -4.33 -8.26
N GLY A 12 2.30 -5.04 -9.25
CA GLY A 12 0.97 -5.66 -9.16
C GLY A 12 0.87 -6.71 -8.06
N ALA A 13 1.90 -7.55 -7.89
CA ALA A 13 1.94 -8.54 -6.81
C ALA A 13 1.92 -7.90 -5.42
N MET A 14 2.62 -6.77 -5.24
CA MET A 14 2.61 -6.02 -3.97
C MET A 14 1.23 -5.42 -3.67
N ILE A 15 0.49 -4.95 -4.68
CA ILE A 15 -0.90 -4.49 -4.51
C ILE A 15 -1.83 -5.66 -4.13
N PHE A 16 -1.67 -6.83 -4.75
CA PHE A 16 -2.48 -8.00 -4.43
C PHE A 16 -2.29 -8.46 -2.98
N VAL A 17 -1.04 -8.57 -2.50
CA VAL A 17 -0.74 -8.92 -1.10
C VAL A 17 -1.36 -7.91 -0.13
N VAL A 18 -1.29 -6.62 -0.44
CA VAL A 18 -1.94 -5.58 0.37
C VAL A 18 -3.46 -5.75 0.40
N VAL A 19 -4.10 -6.08 -0.72
CA VAL A 19 -5.55 -6.29 -0.78
C VAL A 19 -5.96 -7.56 -0.02
N ASP A 20 -5.20 -8.64 -0.16
CA ASP A 20 -5.57 -9.96 0.36
C ASP A 20 -5.21 -10.17 1.84
N ASP A 21 -4.18 -9.49 2.37
CA ASP A 21 -3.85 -9.57 3.80
C ASP A 21 -4.33 -8.33 4.57
N LEU A 22 -4.07 -7.11 4.07
CA LEU A 22 -4.35 -5.88 4.82
C LEU A 22 -5.85 -5.59 4.96
N ILE A 23 -6.67 -5.89 3.94
CA ILE A 23 -8.12 -5.65 3.98
C ILE A 23 -8.85 -6.62 4.92
N PRO A 24 -8.64 -7.95 4.87
CA PRO A 24 -9.28 -8.86 5.82
C PRO A 24 -8.71 -8.71 7.23
N GLU A 25 -7.45 -8.35 7.42
CA GLU A 25 -6.90 -8.06 8.75
C GLU A 25 -7.46 -6.75 9.33
N ALA A 26 -7.75 -5.76 8.47
CA ALA A 26 -8.56 -4.61 8.84
C ALA A 26 -10.02 -4.99 9.18
N HIS A 27 -10.59 -6.01 8.54
CA HIS A 27 -11.96 -6.48 8.83
C HIS A 27 -12.05 -7.34 10.11
N GLN A 28 -11.07 -8.22 10.35
CA GLN A 28 -11.03 -9.13 11.51
C GLN A 28 -10.71 -8.40 12.82
N SER A 29 -9.93 -7.32 12.79
CA SER A 29 -9.52 -6.59 13.99
C SER A 29 -10.62 -5.72 14.63
N GLY A 30 -11.85 -5.69 14.07
CA GLY A 30 -12.98 -4.90 14.58
C GLY A 30 -12.80 -3.37 14.49
N ASN A 31 -11.57 -2.91 14.26
CA ASN A 31 -11.13 -1.52 14.19
C ASN A 31 -10.68 -1.16 12.76
N SER A 32 -11.40 -1.66 11.75
CA SER A 32 -11.14 -1.42 10.32
C SER A 32 -10.86 0.06 10.01
N LYS A 33 -11.56 0.96 10.71
CA LYS A 33 -11.39 2.42 10.58
C LYS A 33 -10.03 2.93 11.05
N LEU A 34 -9.44 2.38 12.11
CA LEU A 34 -8.11 2.77 12.59
C LEU A 34 -7.00 2.26 11.67
N ALA A 35 -7.12 1.02 11.18
CA ALA A 35 -6.18 0.45 10.22
C ALA A 35 -6.21 1.23 8.90
N THR A 36 -7.39 1.50 8.35
CA THR A 36 -7.54 2.33 7.13
C THR A 36 -7.04 3.76 7.33
N ILE A 37 -7.28 4.39 8.48
CA ILE A 37 -6.73 5.72 8.77
C ILE A 37 -5.21 5.66 8.84
N GLY A 38 -4.62 4.60 9.43
CA GLY A 38 -3.18 4.39 9.50
C GLY A 38 -2.52 4.20 8.13
N THR A 39 -3.14 3.43 7.23
CA THR A 39 -2.63 3.22 5.87
C THR A 39 -2.73 4.49 5.03
N ILE A 40 -3.83 5.23 5.14
CA ILE A 40 -3.99 6.54 4.49
C ILE A 40 -2.95 7.53 5.02
N LEU A 41 -2.75 7.60 6.34
CA LEU A 41 -1.71 8.46 6.93
C LEU A 41 -0.31 8.08 6.45
N GLY A 42 0.02 6.80 6.43
CA GLY A 42 1.31 6.30 5.92
C GLY A 42 1.52 6.66 4.46
N PHE A 43 0.49 6.53 3.62
CA PHE A 43 0.54 6.91 2.20
C PHE A 43 0.73 8.42 2.02
N ILE A 44 0.03 9.24 2.81
CA ILE A 44 0.21 10.70 2.81
C ILE A 44 1.62 11.09 3.26
N VAL A 45 2.14 10.46 4.31
CA VAL A 45 3.50 10.72 4.81
C VAL A 45 4.55 10.32 3.78
N MET A 46 4.38 9.16 3.12
CA MET A 46 5.23 8.72 2.02
C MET A 46 5.24 9.75 0.88
N MET A 47 4.05 10.18 0.42
CA MET A 47 3.91 11.20 -0.63
C MET A 47 4.55 12.53 -0.24
N ALA A 48 4.37 12.95 1.02
CA ALA A 48 4.96 14.18 1.54
C ALA A 48 6.49 14.10 1.60
N MET A 49 7.06 12.95 1.98
CA MET A 49 8.51 12.71 1.94
C MET A 49 9.06 12.71 0.51
N ASP A 50 8.39 12.05 -0.44
CA ASP A 50 8.80 12.03 -1.84
C ASP A 50 8.80 13.44 -2.46
N VAL A 51 7.81 14.28 -2.10
CA VAL A 51 7.72 15.68 -2.55
C VAL A 51 8.71 16.62 -1.82
N ALA A 52 9.03 16.34 -0.57
CA ALA A 52 9.92 17.20 0.23
C ALA A 52 11.41 16.89 0.04
N LEU A 53 11.76 15.63 -0.29
CA LEU A 53 13.14 15.19 -0.55
C LEU A 53 13.47 15.07 -2.04
N GLY A 54 12.45 15.07 -2.91
CA GLY A 54 12.58 15.26 -4.36
C GLY A 54 12.71 16.72 -4.73
#